data_AF-A0A4S9UFV4-F1
#
_entry.id   AF-A0A4S9UFV4-F1
#
_cell.length_a   1.000
_cell.length_b   1.000
_cell.length_c   1.000
_cell.angle_alpha   90.00
_cell.angle_beta   90.00
_cell.angle_gamma   90.00
#
_symmetry.space_group_name_H-M   'P 1'
#
loop_
_entity.id
_entity.type
_entity.pdbx_description
1 polymer ?
#
loop_
_entity_poly.entity_id
_entity_poly.type
_entity_poly.pdbx_seq_one_letter_code
_entity_poly.pdbx_strand_id
1 'polypeptide(L)'
;MDLPFSENYQLSDEFLRPTGYHKAKSSVKFDAAATLPGYPNIHLADTTHAASFIEKALCARDLENISSQLWVLTTQSSANINPLHRQKIKGREIVITEDPRLHLVWSYTRIFIQPLPRL
;
A
#
# COMPACT_ATOMS: atom_id res chain seq x y z
N MET A 1 22.79 -18.38 -17.28
CA MET A 1 21.86 -18.05 -16.19
C MET A 1 22.18 -16.62 -15.84
N ASP A 2 21.40 -15.67 -16.36
CA ASP A 2 21.54 -14.29 -15.90
C ASP A 2 20.68 -14.16 -14.65
N LEU A 3 21.32 -13.80 -13.54
CA LEU A 3 20.64 -13.65 -12.27
C LEU A 3 19.66 -12.47 -12.38
N PRO A 4 18.39 -12.64 -11.95
CA PRO A 4 17.35 -11.61 -12.09
C PRO A 4 17.65 -10.31 -11.31
N PHE A 5 18.66 -10.30 -10.44
CA PHE A 5 19.09 -9.14 -9.67
C PHE A 5 20.59 -9.26 -9.31
N SER A 6 21.24 -8.11 -9.11
CA SER A 6 22.63 -8.03 -8.67
C SER A 6 22.79 -8.55 -7.25
N GLU A 7 23.91 -9.25 -6.99
CA GLU A 7 24.27 -9.89 -5.71
C GLU A 7 24.18 -8.93 -4.51
N ASN A 8 24.42 -7.63 -4.76
CA ASN A 8 24.34 -6.57 -3.75
C ASN A 8 22.94 -6.37 -3.14
N TYR A 9 21.88 -6.86 -3.78
CA TYR A 9 20.49 -6.75 -3.31
C TYR A 9 19.95 -8.05 -2.71
N GLN A 10 20.79 -9.07 -2.59
CA GLN A 10 20.36 -10.38 -2.12
C GLN A 10 20.23 -10.40 -0.58
N LEU A 11 19.01 -10.66 -0.08
CA LEU A 11 18.71 -10.68 1.35
C LEU A 11 19.07 -12.01 2.03
N SER A 12 19.26 -13.10 1.28
CA SER A 12 19.71 -14.39 1.81
C SER A 12 20.30 -15.31 0.74
N ASP A 13 21.31 -16.10 1.10
CA ASP A 13 21.95 -17.13 0.24
C ASP A 13 21.23 -18.48 0.28
N GLU A 14 20.25 -18.63 1.16
CA GLU A 14 19.59 -19.90 1.46
C GLU A 14 18.79 -20.43 0.26
N PHE A 15 18.22 -19.53 -0.56
CA PHE A 15 17.46 -19.87 -1.76
C PHE A 15 18.31 -20.19 -2.99
N LEU A 16 19.63 -19.96 -2.94
CA LEU A 16 20.55 -20.33 -4.03
C LEU A 16 20.99 -21.79 -3.97
N ARG A 17 20.73 -22.49 -2.85
CA ARG A 17 21.04 -23.92 -2.77
C ARG A 17 20.11 -24.66 -3.73
N PRO A 18 20.63 -25.38 -4.74
CA PRO A 18 19.80 -26.20 -5.61
C PRO A 18 19.20 -27.31 -4.74
N THR A 19 17.96 -27.12 -4.27
CA THR A 19 17.18 -28.20 -3.68
C THR A 19 16.88 -29.16 -4.83
N GLY A 20 17.65 -30.25 -4.91
CA GLY A 20 17.82 -31.13 -6.07
C GLY A 20 16.59 -31.92 -6.54
N TYR A 21 15.37 -31.40 -6.40
CA TYR A 21 14.14 -32.08 -6.80
C TYR A 21 13.11 -31.20 -7.55
N HIS A 22 13.48 -30.01 -8.00
CA HIS A 22 12.61 -29.22 -8.88
C HIS A 22 12.96 -29.42 -10.35
N LYS A 23 12.28 -30.38 -10.99
CA LYS A 23 12.12 -30.41 -12.45
C LYS A 23 11.71 -29.01 -12.87
N ALA A 24 12.52 -28.32 -13.68
CA ALA A 24 12.27 -26.96 -14.12
C ALA A 24 10.88 -26.90 -14.79
N LYS A 25 9.86 -26.54 -14.00
CA LYS A 25 8.56 -26.18 -14.53
C LYS A 25 8.84 -25.01 -15.46
N SER A 26 8.31 -25.10 -16.69
CA SER A 26 8.41 -24.11 -17.76
C SER A 26 8.59 -22.70 -17.20
N SER A 27 9.55 -21.93 -17.73
CA SER A 27 9.68 -20.49 -17.49
C SER A 27 8.30 -19.85 -17.37
N VAL A 28 7.85 -19.60 -16.14
CA VAL A 28 6.59 -18.91 -15.90
C VAL A 28 6.84 -17.50 -16.39
N LYS A 29 6.31 -17.16 -17.57
CA LYS A 29 6.32 -15.79 -18.07
C LYS A 29 5.45 -14.99 -17.11
N PHE A 30 6.07 -14.25 -16.23
CA PHE A 30 5.37 -13.28 -15.39
C PHE A 30 4.94 -12.12 -16.28
N ASP A 31 3.65 -12.05 -16.55
CA ASP A 31 3.07 -10.88 -17.19
C ASP A 31 2.69 -9.87 -16.12
N ALA A 32 3.60 -8.92 -15.88
CA ALA A 32 3.41 -7.83 -14.94
C ALA A 32 2.18 -6.97 -15.31
N ALA A 33 1.81 -6.90 -16.59
CA ALA A 33 0.65 -6.14 -17.03
C ALA A 33 -0.68 -6.89 -16.77
N ALA A 34 -0.62 -8.22 -16.60
CA ALA A 34 -1.80 -9.04 -16.29
C ALA A 34 -2.10 -9.13 -14.78
N THR A 35 -1.33 -8.44 -13.95
CA THR A 35 -1.30 -8.63 -12.49
C THR A 35 -1.30 -7.28 -11.79
N LEU A 36 -1.88 -7.20 -10.59
CA LEU A 36 -1.94 -5.96 -9.83
C LEU A 36 -0.52 -5.49 -9.43
N PRO A 37 -0.15 -4.22 -9.69
CA PRO A 37 1.16 -3.69 -9.31
C PRO A 37 1.43 -3.88 -7.81
N GLY A 38 2.60 -4.44 -7.47
CA GLY A 38 2.99 -4.75 -6.09
C GLY A 38 2.39 -6.05 -5.52
N TYR A 39 1.45 -6.69 -6.23
CA TYR A 39 0.77 -7.90 -5.78
C TYR A 39 0.78 -8.99 -6.87
N PRO A 40 1.89 -9.75 -7.04
CA PRO A 40 2.08 -10.70 -8.13
C PRO A 40 1.09 -11.88 -8.13
N ASN A 41 0.33 -12.07 -7.05
CA ASN A 41 -0.65 -13.14 -6.91
C ASN A 41 -2.07 -12.71 -7.30
N ILE A 42 -2.30 -11.43 -7.61
CA ILE A 42 -3.63 -10.90 -7.91
C ILE A 42 -3.72 -10.60 -9.40
N HIS A 43 -4.34 -11.50 -10.14
CA HIS A 43 -4.54 -11.34 -11.58
C HIS A 43 -5.66 -10.34 -11.88
N LEU A 44 -5.41 -9.40 -12.80
CA LEU A 44 -6.40 -8.41 -13.23
C LEU A 44 -7.54 -9.04 -14.05
N ALA A 45 -7.30 -10.21 -14.65
CA ALA A 45 -8.33 -10.99 -15.33
C ALA A 45 -9.40 -11.55 -14.36
N ASP A 46 -9.04 -11.77 -13.09
CA ASP A 46 -9.99 -12.11 -12.03
C ASP A 46 -10.55 -10.82 -11.43
N THR A 47 -11.47 -10.20 -12.16
CA THR A 47 -12.04 -8.90 -11.81
C THR A 47 -12.72 -8.93 -10.44
N THR A 48 -13.35 -10.04 -10.06
CA THR A 48 -14.05 -10.15 -8.76
C THR A 48 -13.04 -10.16 -7.61
N HIS A 49 -11.99 -10.97 -7.72
CA HIS A 49 -10.96 -11.02 -6.69
C HIS A 49 -10.20 -9.70 -6.60
N ALA A 50 -9.77 -9.16 -7.75
CA ALA A 50 -9.06 -7.88 -7.83
C ALA A 50 -9.90 -6.72 -7.28
N ALA A 51 -11.19 -6.63 -7.64
CA ALA A 51 -12.09 -5.61 -7.12
C ALA A 51 -12.24 -5.72 -5.60
N SER A 52 -12.45 -6.94 -5.07
CA SER A 52 -12.58 -7.15 -3.62
C SER A 52 -11.32 -6.76 -2.85
N PHE A 53 -10.14 -6.94 -3.47
CA PHE A 53 -8.87 -6.54 -2.89
C PHE A 53 -8.74 -5.01 -2.87
N ILE A 54 -8.98 -4.36 -4.01
CA ILE A 54 -8.92 -2.90 -4.14
C ILE A 54 -9.93 -2.23 -3.21
N GLU A 55 -11.15 -2.76 -3.12
CA GLU A 55 -12.19 -2.26 -2.23
C GLU A 55 -11.71 -2.29 -0.78
N LYS A 56 -11.08 -3.38 -0.32
CA LYS A 56 -10.53 -3.44 1.05
C LYS A 56 -9.38 -2.46 1.27
N ALA A 57 -8.55 -2.23 0.26
CA ALA A 57 -7.39 -1.36 0.36
C ALA A 57 -7.75 0.14 0.30
N LEU A 58 -8.84 0.51 -0.36
CA LEU A 58 -9.20 1.92 -0.60
C LEU A 58 -10.50 2.36 0.10
N CYS A 59 -11.42 1.45 0.41
CA CYS A 59 -12.75 1.82 0.89
C CYS A 59 -12.80 1.91 2.43
N ALA A 60 -13.11 3.11 2.93
CA ALA A 60 -13.42 3.36 4.33
C ALA A 60 -14.95 3.52 4.51
N ARG A 61 -15.69 2.40 4.48
CA ARG A 61 -17.17 2.40 4.58
C ARG A 61 -17.71 3.16 5.79
N ASP A 62 -17.05 3.05 6.94
CA ASP A 62 -17.48 3.75 8.16
C ASP A 62 -17.35 5.26 8.02
N LEU A 63 -16.31 5.73 7.32
CA LEU A 63 -16.13 7.16 7.02
C LEU A 63 -17.16 7.65 6.01
N GLU A 64 -17.48 6.85 4.99
CA GLU A 64 -18.52 7.16 3.99
C GLU A 64 -19.89 7.30 4.66
N ASN A 65 -20.22 6.42 5.61
CA ASN A 65 -21.48 6.46 6.35
C ASN A 65 -21.65 7.75 7.17
N ILE A 66 -20.56 8.33 7.67
CA ILE A 66 -20.59 9.57 8.47
C ILE A 66 -20.22 10.81 7.65
N SER A 67 -19.92 10.67 6.36
CA SER A 67 -19.36 11.75 5.52
C SER A 67 -20.27 12.99 5.51
N SER A 68 -21.59 12.76 5.46
CA SER A 68 -22.63 13.80 5.51
C SER A 68 -22.71 14.57 6.83
N GLN A 69 -22.08 14.08 7.89
CA GLN A 69 -22.07 14.68 9.24
C GLN A 69 -20.72 15.33 9.58
N LEU A 70 -19.67 15.10 8.77
CA LEU A 70 -18.31 15.59 9.04
C LEU A 70 -18.20 17.13 9.07
N TRP A 71 -19.14 17.84 8.43
CA TRP A 71 -19.19 19.30 8.46
C TRP A 71 -19.38 19.86 9.87
N VAL A 72 -19.96 19.08 10.80
CA VAL A 72 -20.13 19.48 12.21
C VAL A 72 -18.79 19.44 12.96
N LEU A 73 -17.91 18.51 12.58
CA LEU A 73 -16.65 18.26 13.29
C LEU A 73 -15.50 19.13 12.80
N THR A 74 -15.55 19.59 11.55
CA THR A 74 -14.47 20.35 10.93
C THR A 74 -14.98 21.35 9.90
N THR A 75 -14.31 22.50 9.78
CA THR A 75 -14.47 23.36 8.61
C THR A 75 -13.79 22.68 7.41
N GLN A 76 -14.58 22.27 6.43
CA GLN A 76 -14.13 21.60 5.20
C GLN A 76 -13.40 22.58 4.27
N SER A 77 -12.20 23.00 4.68
CA SER A 77 -11.34 23.93 3.96
C SER A 77 -9.93 23.36 3.89
N SER A 78 -9.38 23.31 2.67
CA SER A 78 -7.98 22.93 2.45
C SER A 78 -7.01 23.88 3.14
N ALA A 79 -7.39 25.13 3.38
CA ALA A 79 -6.58 26.10 4.12
C ALA A 79 -6.37 25.71 5.60
N ASN A 80 -7.27 24.88 6.17
CA ASN A 80 -7.13 24.39 7.54
C ASN A 80 -6.24 23.14 7.64
N ILE A 81 -5.91 22.50 6.52
CA ILE A 81 -5.04 21.32 6.48
C ILE A 81 -3.58 21.79 6.41
N ASN A 82 -2.85 21.61 7.52
CA ASN A 82 -1.44 22.00 7.54
C ASN A 82 -0.60 20.97 6.77
N PRO A 83 0.37 21.41 5.95
CA PRO A 83 1.32 20.52 5.28
C PRO A 83 2.14 19.71 6.30
N LEU A 84 2.66 18.54 5.87
CA LEU A 84 3.29 17.56 6.77
C LEU A 84 4.47 18.12 7.56
N HIS A 85 5.29 18.98 6.95
CA HIS A 85 6.39 19.63 7.64
C HIS A 85 5.90 20.52 8.81
N ARG A 86 4.75 21.19 8.67
CA ARG A 86 4.13 21.97 9.77
C ARG A 86 3.49 21.07 10.81
N GLN A 87 2.97 19.90 10.43
CA GLN A 87 2.48 18.92 11.40
C GLN A 87 3.63 18.46 12.32
N LYS A 88 4.83 18.21 11.76
CA LYS A 88 6.03 17.93 12.56
C LYS A 88 6.41 19.07 13.50
N ILE A 89 6.38 20.32 13.02
CA ILE A 89 6.65 21.51 13.86
C ILE A 89 5.64 21.62 15.01
N LYS A 90 4.39 21.22 14.80
CA LYS A 90 3.35 21.15 15.84
C LYS A 90 3.52 19.97 16.81
N GLY A 91 4.65 19.26 16.76
CA GLY A 91 4.94 18.12 17.63
C GLY A 91 4.18 16.86 17.25
N ARG A 92 3.65 16.76 16.01
CA ARG A 92 2.95 15.57 15.56
C ARG A 92 3.90 14.56 14.94
N GLU A 93 3.76 13.32 15.39
CA GLU A 93 4.38 12.14 14.81
C GLU A 93 3.60 11.73 13.54
N ILE A 94 4.32 11.52 12.44
CA ILE A 94 3.75 11.00 11.19
C ILE A 94 3.92 9.49 11.20
N VAL A 95 2.79 8.78 11.19
CA VAL A 95 2.76 7.32 11.17
C VAL A 95 2.30 6.85 9.80
N ILE A 96 3.10 6.00 9.16
CA ILE A 96 2.75 5.40 7.87
C ILE A 96 1.80 4.23 8.12
N THR A 97 0.69 4.18 7.38
CA THR A 97 -0.30 3.10 7.47
C THR A 97 -0.82 2.72 6.08
N GLU A 98 -1.13 1.44 5.88
CA GLU A 98 -1.83 0.95 4.69
C GLU A 98 -3.33 0.75 4.94
N ASP A 99 -3.82 1.01 6.18
CA ASP A 99 -5.24 0.95 6.50
C ASP A 99 -5.96 2.24 6.05
N PRO A 100 -6.88 2.18 5.08
CA PRO A 100 -7.60 3.36 4.59
C PRO A 100 -8.47 4.01 5.67
N ARG A 101 -8.86 3.27 6.72
CA ARG A 101 -9.67 3.80 7.84
C ARG A 101 -8.89 4.78 8.70
N LEU A 102 -7.56 4.68 8.69
CA LEU A 102 -6.68 5.54 9.46
C LEU A 102 -6.14 6.70 8.63
N HIS A 103 -6.33 6.72 7.31
CA HIS A 103 -5.77 7.76 6.45
C HIS A 103 -6.25 9.17 6.88
N LEU A 104 -5.29 10.04 7.22
CA LEU A 104 -5.50 11.41 7.69
C LEU A 104 -6.25 11.56 9.02
N VAL A 105 -6.47 10.45 9.74
CA VAL A 105 -7.02 10.47 11.10
C VAL A 105 -5.96 10.96 12.08
N TRP A 106 -6.40 11.76 13.06
CA TRP A 106 -5.54 12.29 14.13
C TRP A 106 -5.87 11.60 15.44
N SER A 107 -4.85 11.09 16.12
CA SER A 107 -4.97 10.54 17.47
C SER A 107 -3.88 11.11 18.36
N TYR A 108 -4.26 11.94 19.33
CA TYR A 108 -3.33 12.67 20.19
C TYR A 108 -2.28 13.46 19.37
N THR A 109 -1.02 13.06 19.44
CA THR A 109 0.11 13.65 18.71
C THR A 109 0.40 12.92 17.40
N ARG A 110 -0.43 11.98 16.95
CA ARG A 110 -0.18 11.17 15.75
C ARG A 110 -1.08 11.56 14.61
N ILE A 111 -0.51 11.64 13.41
CA ILE A 111 -1.24 11.70 12.15
C ILE A 111 -0.86 10.47 11.33
N PHE A 112 -1.88 9.74 10.88
CA PHE A 112 -1.70 8.53 10.08
C PHE A 112 -1.80 8.88 8.59
N ILE A 113 -0.87 8.38 7.78
CA ILE A 113 -0.77 8.73 6.36
C ILE A 113 -0.49 7.48 5.54
N GLN A 114 -1.23 7.34 4.45
CA GLN A 114 -0.95 6.33 3.44
C GLN A 114 0.19 6.82 2.54
N PRO A 115 1.25 6.03 2.36
CA PRO A 115 2.37 6.45 1.53
C PRO A 115 1.93 6.55 0.07
N LEU A 116 2.35 7.63 -0.60
CA LEU A 116 2.17 7.74 -2.04
C LEU A 116 3.11 6.74 -2.74
N PRO A 117 2.63 5.99 -3.74
CA PRO A 117 3.52 5.16 -4.55
C PRO A 117 4.58 6.05 -5.21
N ARG A 118 5.80 5.54 -5.33
CA ARG A 118 6.86 6.23 -6.09
C ARG A 118 6.45 6.21 -7.57
N LEU A 119 6.58 7.37 -8.22
CA LEU A 119 6.44 7.49 -9.67
C LEU A 119 7.59 6.75 -10.39
#